data_AF-A0A7S2J1X1-F1
#
_entry.id   AF-A0A7S2J1X1-F1
#
_cell.length_a   1.000
_cell.length_b   1.000
_cell.length_c   1.000
_cell.angle_alpha   90.00
_cell.angle_beta   90.00
_cell.angle_gamma   90.00
#
_symmetry.space_group_name_H-M   'P 1'
#
loop_
_entity.id
_entity.type
_entity.pdbx_description
1 polymer ?
#
loop_
_entity_poly.entity_id
_entity_poly.type
_entity_poly.pdbx_seq_one_letter_code
_entity_poly.pdbx_strand_id
1 'polypeptide(L)'
;MPLSSSQRSYHSRKEMQCERDGLRAVKIDKTKEHDLDDDNDTISDNEGYREDDPEEANDEGDTVYEVRVRRLGKRCCAGFALTCVAVLLLAGAVITFMQSLSLTSVQSQPFITDEATAQASAGWTPVTFPSILPPSPTSSPEWPPPGAPAPPPPWPVSPSPVSPSPSPLAPLVPLLPPPSLPPLSPPLQPPPPPYLTWKGKLSSRQCDAMIRDPAGLMMKMWASTAWLQRSPDRADCWNRNRYDMMKEQDGSAFFETVERGSVCNTNWYEGVGGELGMEGQPPSFTAPAVALFGSDEAITTYCNAQEHTNTWYTAEINHAVPCVASNLNILSLFSERVKYNTCRNFEWQMCAALGRLPGQTSADLIFAHTPNTLEAGEGGAMPFGRCGGYREWGEIRDCSDGFATNDIFYLEVCIFNQVCTNGAELFDLKDGARWRCNFSSQGFHELQRLLMARPEFGTGGALMNAVAPSCAEFCNEWTCTQPECLGCTHPVFASRNVGC
;
A
#
# COMPACT_ATOMS: atom_id res chain seq x y z
N MET A 1 7.81 -55.75 -15.76
CA MET A 1 7.90 -55.26 -17.15
C MET A 1 6.67 -54.40 -17.46
N PRO A 2 6.81 -53.37 -18.29
CA PRO A 2 6.31 -52.02 -17.97
C PRO A 2 5.34 -51.42 -19.02
N LEU A 3 5.00 -50.15 -18.77
CA LEU A 3 4.42 -49.10 -19.64
C LEU A 3 2.89 -48.94 -19.65
N SER A 4 2.45 -47.78 -19.17
CA SER A 4 1.67 -46.86 -20.02
C SER A 4 1.76 -45.43 -19.48
N SER A 5 2.51 -44.63 -20.23
CA SER A 5 2.68 -43.19 -20.13
C SER A 5 1.42 -42.46 -20.60
N SER A 6 0.84 -41.60 -19.78
CA SER A 6 -0.16 -40.62 -20.24
C SER A 6 0.50 -39.26 -20.44
N GLN A 7 0.48 -38.80 -21.69
CA GLN A 7 1.01 -37.55 -22.19
C GLN A 7 0.22 -36.37 -21.60
N ARG A 8 0.92 -35.41 -20.98
CA ARG A 8 0.39 -34.05 -20.80
C ARG A 8 0.84 -33.18 -21.96
N SER A 9 -0.15 -32.68 -22.69
CA SER A 9 -0.02 -31.65 -23.72
C SER A 9 0.35 -30.32 -23.07
N TYR A 10 1.54 -29.80 -23.37
CA TYR A 10 1.93 -28.43 -23.06
C TYR A 10 1.52 -27.51 -24.22
N HIS A 11 0.60 -26.59 -23.98
CA HIS A 11 0.38 -25.45 -24.85
C HIS A 11 1.50 -24.43 -24.62
N SER A 12 2.48 -24.42 -25.52
CA SER A 12 3.48 -23.36 -25.64
C SER A 12 2.81 -22.09 -26.20
N ARG A 13 2.82 -20.99 -25.43
CA ARG A 13 2.61 -19.65 -25.97
C ARG A 13 3.84 -19.27 -26.79
N LYS A 14 3.65 -19.03 -28.08
CA LYS A 14 4.63 -18.36 -28.94
C LYS A 14 4.65 -16.88 -28.59
N GLU A 15 5.72 -16.41 -27.96
CA GLU A 15 6.05 -14.98 -27.97
C GLU A 15 6.62 -14.60 -29.34
N MET A 16 6.13 -13.48 -29.83
CA MET A 16 6.45 -12.92 -31.14
C MET A 16 7.66 -12.00 -30.95
N GLN A 17 8.85 -12.54 -31.23
CA GLN A 17 10.11 -11.80 -31.13
C GLN A 17 10.27 -10.94 -32.39
N CYS A 18 10.18 -9.63 -32.25
CA CYS A 18 10.61 -8.69 -33.29
C CYS A 18 12.14 -8.73 -33.38
N GLU A 19 12.67 -9.41 -34.40
CA GLU A 19 14.07 -9.34 -34.79
C GLU A 19 14.48 -7.90 -35.08
N ARG A 20 15.50 -7.42 -34.38
CA ARG A 20 16.20 -6.17 -34.66
C ARG A 20 17.54 -6.55 -35.29
N ASP A 21 17.58 -6.49 -36.61
CA ASP A 21 18.81 -6.64 -37.38
C ASP A 21 19.80 -5.51 -37.05
N GLY A 22 21.05 -5.93 -36.79
CA GLY A 22 22.23 -5.12 -37.02
C GLY A 22 22.89 -4.56 -35.77
N LEU A 23 23.89 -5.28 -35.24
CA LEU A 23 25.22 -4.73 -34.96
C LEU A 23 26.24 -5.86 -34.72
N ARG A 24 27.48 -5.55 -35.11
CA ARG A 24 28.61 -6.45 -35.38
C ARG A 24 28.98 -7.38 -34.23
N ALA A 25 29.27 -8.63 -34.59
CA ALA A 25 30.02 -9.57 -33.79
C ALA A 25 31.42 -9.03 -33.45
N VAL A 26 31.69 -8.81 -32.17
CA VAL A 26 33.05 -8.83 -31.63
C VAL A 26 33.25 -10.23 -31.03
N LYS A 27 34.12 -10.99 -31.68
CA LYS A 27 34.54 -12.33 -31.26
C LYS A 27 35.43 -12.16 -30.03
N ILE A 28 34.94 -12.49 -28.84
CA ILE A 28 35.77 -12.61 -27.64
C ILE A 28 36.13 -14.09 -27.50
N ASP A 29 37.41 -14.40 -27.74
CA ASP A 29 38.00 -15.70 -27.41
C ASP A 29 37.95 -15.91 -25.90
N LYS A 30 37.25 -16.96 -25.47
CA LYS A 30 37.34 -17.50 -24.11
C LYS A 30 38.11 -18.81 -24.16
N THR A 31 39.41 -18.73 -23.89
CA THR A 31 40.23 -19.86 -23.45
C THR A 31 41.24 -19.34 -22.45
N LYS A 32 40.97 -19.61 -21.17
CA LYS A 32 41.96 -19.99 -20.16
C LYS A 32 41.21 -20.36 -18.88
N GLU A 33 41.00 -21.65 -18.72
CA GLU A 33 40.96 -22.29 -17.42
C GLU A 33 42.28 -21.95 -16.73
N HIS A 34 42.21 -21.47 -15.49
CA HIS A 34 43.35 -21.40 -14.61
C HIS A 34 42.93 -22.00 -13.28
N ASP A 35 43.53 -23.14 -12.97
CA ASP A 35 43.52 -23.79 -11.67
C ASP A 35 44.04 -22.82 -10.61
N LEU A 36 43.40 -22.81 -9.44
CA LEU A 36 43.94 -22.22 -8.22
C LEU A 36 43.69 -23.19 -7.06
N ASP A 37 44.76 -23.90 -6.71
CA ASP A 37 44.99 -24.46 -5.40
C ASP A 37 45.59 -23.38 -4.48
N ASP A 38 45.10 -23.36 -3.25
CA ASP A 38 45.72 -23.13 -1.94
C ASP A 38 46.68 -21.95 -1.62
N ASP A 39 46.46 -21.49 -0.37
CA ASP A 39 47.37 -20.88 0.60
C ASP A 39 47.61 -19.35 0.65
N ASN A 40 46.96 -18.77 1.67
CA ASN A 40 47.59 -18.19 2.88
C ASN A 40 48.17 -16.74 2.88
N ASP A 41 47.88 -16.09 4.01
CA ASP A 41 48.51 -14.97 4.70
C ASP A 41 48.40 -13.48 4.23
N THR A 42 47.88 -12.71 5.19
CA THR A 42 48.10 -11.30 5.59
C THR A 42 49.23 -10.49 4.93
N ILE A 43 48.96 -9.20 4.64
CA ILE A 43 49.60 -7.99 5.26
C ILE A 43 49.18 -6.67 4.56
N SER A 44 48.87 -5.68 5.41
CA SER A 44 48.91 -4.19 5.36
C SER A 44 48.87 -3.35 4.05
N ASP A 45 48.08 -2.27 4.16
CA ASP A 45 48.35 -0.85 3.81
C ASP A 45 48.96 -0.50 2.44
N ASN A 46 48.28 0.32 1.65
CA ASN A 46 48.47 1.79 1.59
C ASN A 46 47.97 2.41 0.26
N GLU A 47 47.54 3.67 0.35
CA GLU A 47 47.53 4.75 -0.67
C GLU A 47 46.76 4.64 -2.00
N GLY A 48 45.76 5.54 -2.12
CA GLY A 48 45.87 6.72 -2.99
C GLY A 48 45.62 6.54 -4.49
N TYR A 49 44.44 6.93 -4.97
CA TYR A 49 44.25 7.35 -6.37
C TYR A 49 43.33 8.58 -6.48
N ARG A 50 43.88 9.58 -7.17
CA ARG A 50 43.30 10.83 -7.66
C ARG A 50 43.16 10.69 -9.20
N GLU A 51 42.44 11.62 -9.83
CA GLU A 51 42.29 11.86 -11.30
C GLU A 51 41.07 11.14 -11.92
N ASP A 52 40.18 11.73 -12.74
CA ASP A 52 40.14 12.98 -13.51
C ASP A 52 38.68 13.39 -13.86
N ASP A 53 38.49 14.68 -14.18
CA ASP A 53 37.31 15.28 -14.84
C ASP A 53 37.13 14.79 -16.29
N PRO A 54 35.90 14.74 -16.84
CA PRO A 54 35.70 14.72 -18.29
C PRO A 54 35.18 16.04 -18.86
N GLU A 55 35.88 16.45 -19.90
CA GLU A 55 35.65 17.57 -20.83
C GLU A 55 34.39 17.40 -21.70
N GLU A 56 33.85 18.54 -22.12
CA GLU A 56 32.69 18.74 -23.00
C GLU A 56 32.84 18.08 -24.39
N ALA A 57 31.74 17.50 -24.90
CA ALA A 57 31.63 17.10 -26.31
C ALA A 57 30.34 17.65 -26.94
N ASN A 58 30.54 18.29 -28.09
CA ASN A 58 29.60 19.11 -28.85
C ASN A 58 28.40 18.37 -29.46
N ASP A 59 27.33 19.16 -29.57
CA ASP A 59 26.03 18.94 -30.17
C ASP A 59 26.08 19.18 -31.71
N GLU A 60 25.76 18.17 -32.52
CA GLU A 60 25.34 18.33 -33.93
C GLU A 60 24.83 16.98 -34.49
N GLY A 61 23.51 16.79 -34.60
CA GLY A 61 23.00 15.53 -35.16
C GLY A 61 21.51 15.34 -35.37
N ASP A 62 20.69 16.40 -35.46
CA ASP A 62 19.22 16.27 -35.33
C ASP A 62 18.42 16.69 -36.58
N THR A 63 18.67 16.05 -37.73
CA THR A 63 17.79 16.20 -38.92
C THR A 63 17.57 14.95 -39.77
N VAL A 64 18.22 13.82 -39.48
CA VAL A 64 18.11 12.60 -40.33
C VAL A 64 17.09 11.57 -39.78
N TYR A 65 16.70 11.66 -38.51
CA TYR A 65 15.82 10.67 -37.86
C TYR A 65 14.32 10.82 -38.20
N GLU A 66 13.83 12.03 -38.49
CA GLU A 66 12.37 12.27 -38.61
C GLU A 66 11.73 11.62 -39.86
N VAL A 67 12.47 11.49 -40.95
CA VAL A 67 11.93 10.95 -42.22
C VAL A 67 11.78 9.42 -42.18
N ARG A 68 12.57 8.72 -41.35
CA ARG A 68 12.54 7.25 -41.26
C ARG A 68 11.39 6.72 -40.40
N VAL A 69 11.01 7.45 -39.34
CA VAL A 69 9.93 7.06 -38.41
C VAL A 69 8.56 7.07 -39.09
N ARG A 70 8.31 8.00 -40.02
CA ARG A 70 7.01 8.08 -40.73
C ARG A 70 6.74 6.94 -41.72
N ARG A 71 7.77 6.23 -42.20
CA ARG A 71 7.58 5.04 -43.08
C ARG A 71 7.37 3.74 -42.31
N LEU A 72 7.90 3.59 -41.09
CA LEU A 72 7.66 2.40 -40.27
C LEU A 72 6.24 2.38 -39.70
N GLY A 73 5.69 3.52 -39.26
CA GLY A 73 4.34 3.59 -38.68
C GLY A 73 3.22 3.09 -39.60
N LYS A 74 3.34 3.29 -40.92
CA LYS A 74 2.32 2.83 -41.88
C LYS A 74 2.32 1.31 -42.12
N ARG A 75 3.44 0.62 -41.88
CA ARG A 75 3.51 -0.84 -42.07
C ARG A 75 3.02 -1.61 -40.83
N CYS A 76 3.20 -1.06 -39.63
CA CYS A 76 2.70 -1.69 -38.40
C CYS A 76 1.17 -1.65 -38.28
N CYS A 77 0.51 -0.56 -38.69
CA CYS A 77 -0.96 -0.47 -38.60
C CYS A 77 -1.69 -1.43 -39.54
N ALA A 78 -1.12 -1.72 -40.72
CA ALA A 78 -1.72 -2.67 -41.66
C ALA A 78 -1.62 -4.12 -41.17
N GLY A 79 -0.50 -4.48 -40.51
CA GLY A 79 -0.34 -5.78 -39.88
C GLY A 79 -1.35 -6.01 -38.74
N PHE A 80 -1.51 -5.01 -37.87
CA PHE A 80 -2.40 -5.10 -36.71
C PHE A 80 -3.88 -5.27 -37.12
N ALA A 81 -4.33 -4.57 -38.17
CA ALA A 81 -5.69 -4.71 -38.68
C ALA A 81 -5.97 -6.11 -39.22
N LEU A 82 -5.00 -6.73 -39.92
CA LEU A 82 -5.16 -8.10 -40.44
C LEU A 82 -5.22 -9.14 -39.31
N THR A 83 -4.41 -8.96 -38.25
CA THR A 83 -4.41 -9.85 -37.09
C THR A 83 -5.73 -9.76 -36.32
N CYS A 84 -6.28 -8.56 -36.12
CA CYS A 84 -7.59 -8.39 -35.48
C CYS A 84 -8.71 -9.07 -36.26
N VAL A 85 -8.74 -8.95 -37.59
CA VAL A 85 -9.75 -9.62 -38.42
C VAL A 85 -9.63 -11.15 -38.32
N ALA A 86 -8.41 -11.69 -38.33
CA ALA A 86 -8.19 -13.13 -38.19
C ALA A 86 -8.66 -13.67 -36.82
N VAL A 87 -8.41 -12.93 -35.74
CA VAL A 87 -8.87 -13.30 -34.38
C VAL A 87 -10.40 -13.28 -34.29
N LEU A 88 -11.05 -12.27 -34.88
CA LEU A 88 -12.52 -12.19 -34.90
C LEU A 88 -13.16 -13.32 -35.70
N LEU A 89 -12.57 -13.72 -36.83
CA LEU A 89 -13.05 -14.87 -37.62
C LEU A 89 -12.89 -16.19 -36.86
N LEU A 90 -11.78 -16.39 -36.15
CA LEU A 90 -11.56 -17.57 -35.31
C LEU A 90 -12.55 -17.63 -34.14
N ALA A 91 -12.80 -16.50 -33.48
CA ALA A 91 -13.80 -16.42 -32.41
C ALA A 91 -15.22 -16.78 -32.91
N GLY A 92 -15.60 -16.28 -34.09
CA GLY A 92 -16.88 -16.63 -34.72
C GLY A 92 -17.00 -18.14 -35.03
N ALA A 93 -15.93 -18.75 -35.53
CA ALA A 93 -15.90 -20.19 -35.81
C ALA A 93 -16.06 -21.05 -34.54
N VAL A 94 -15.42 -20.67 -33.44
CA VAL A 94 -15.53 -21.37 -32.14
C VAL A 94 -16.94 -21.27 -31.58
N ILE A 95 -17.58 -20.10 -31.65
CA ILE A 95 -18.97 -19.92 -31.20
C ILE A 95 -19.92 -20.81 -32.01
N THR A 96 -19.75 -20.85 -33.33
CA THR A 96 -20.59 -21.67 -34.22
C THR A 96 -20.42 -23.17 -33.92
N PHE A 97 -19.19 -23.60 -33.61
CA PHE A 97 -18.90 -24.98 -33.23
C PHE A 97 -19.52 -25.36 -31.88
N MET A 98 -19.45 -24.49 -30.86
CA MET A 98 -20.07 -24.73 -29.55
C MET A 98 -21.61 -24.80 -29.63
N GLN A 99 -22.23 -23.98 -30.49
CA GLN A 99 -23.68 -24.04 -30.72
C GLN A 99 -24.10 -25.35 -31.41
N SER A 100 -23.22 -25.92 -32.25
CA SER A 100 -23.45 -27.19 -32.92
C SER A 100 -23.39 -28.39 -31.96
N LEU A 101 -22.52 -28.32 -30.93
CA LEU A 101 -22.39 -29.36 -29.91
C LEU A 101 -23.53 -29.38 -28.88
N SER A 102 -24.27 -28.27 -28.74
CA SER A 102 -25.37 -28.18 -27.77
C SER A 102 -26.66 -28.86 -28.24
N LEU A 103 -26.72 -29.34 -29.49
CA LEU A 103 -27.93 -29.93 -30.09
C LEU A 103 -28.00 -31.47 -30.03
N THR A 104 -27.02 -32.17 -29.46
CA THR A 104 -26.94 -33.64 -29.53
C THR A 104 -27.09 -34.39 -28.20
N SER A 105 -27.47 -33.75 -27.09
CA SER A 105 -27.56 -34.42 -25.79
C SER A 105 -28.97 -34.43 -25.18
N VAL A 106 -29.87 -35.24 -25.74
CA VAL A 106 -31.04 -35.76 -25.01
C VAL A 106 -31.26 -37.23 -25.39
N GLN A 107 -30.68 -38.14 -24.62
CA GLN A 107 -31.21 -39.51 -24.53
C GLN A 107 -31.03 -40.02 -23.11
N SER A 108 -32.16 -40.09 -22.41
CA SER A 108 -32.32 -40.58 -21.05
C SER A 108 -32.24 -42.11 -21.00
N GLN A 109 -31.55 -42.64 -20.00
CA GLN A 109 -31.64 -44.03 -19.55
C GLN A 109 -31.82 -44.04 -18.02
N PRO A 110 -32.73 -44.88 -17.48
CA PRO A 110 -33.00 -44.94 -16.04
C PRO A 110 -31.98 -45.83 -15.31
N PHE A 111 -31.52 -45.35 -14.16
CA PHE A 111 -30.63 -46.10 -13.27
C PHE A 111 -31.45 -47.07 -12.40
N ILE A 112 -31.05 -48.35 -12.43
CA ILE A 112 -31.49 -49.42 -11.54
C ILE A 112 -30.71 -49.28 -10.23
N THR A 113 -31.44 -49.26 -9.12
CA THR A 113 -30.90 -49.38 -7.76
C THR A 113 -30.60 -50.85 -7.48
N ASP A 114 -29.40 -51.15 -7.00
CA ASP A 114 -29.14 -52.38 -6.26
C ASP A 114 -28.32 -52.13 -5.00
N GLU A 115 -28.65 -52.98 -4.05
CA GLU A 115 -28.48 -52.91 -2.61
C GLU A 115 -27.18 -53.63 -2.16
N ALA A 116 -26.76 -53.33 -0.94
CA ALA A 116 -25.83 -54.10 -0.10
C ALA A 116 -24.34 -54.14 -0.47
N THR A 117 -23.49 -53.59 0.41
CA THR A 117 -22.60 -54.40 1.27
C THR A 117 -22.14 -53.56 2.47
N ALA A 118 -22.24 -54.16 3.65
CA ALA A 118 -22.00 -53.56 4.95
C ALA A 118 -20.56 -53.76 5.44
N GLN A 119 -20.20 -52.96 6.46
CA GLN A 119 -19.23 -53.20 7.54
C GLN A 119 -17.73 -53.17 7.22
N ALA A 120 -17.02 -52.18 7.77
CA ALA A 120 -16.26 -52.36 9.02
C ALA A 120 -15.59 -51.06 9.54
N SER A 121 -16.01 -50.67 10.75
CA SER A 121 -15.22 -50.22 11.92
C SER A 121 -14.40 -48.92 11.98
N ALA A 122 -14.60 -48.29 13.15
CA ALA A 122 -13.77 -47.34 13.91
C ALA A 122 -13.80 -45.88 13.44
N GLY A 123 -14.24 -44.88 14.21
CA GLY A 123 -14.42 -44.80 15.65
C GLY A 123 -13.97 -43.41 16.10
N TRP A 124 -14.82 -42.40 15.92
CA TRP A 124 -14.64 -41.07 16.52
C TRP A 124 -16.01 -40.53 16.89
N THR A 125 -16.32 -40.52 18.19
CA THR A 125 -17.45 -39.79 18.74
C THR A 125 -17.09 -38.30 18.76
N PRO A 126 -17.86 -37.42 18.09
CA PRO A 126 -17.68 -35.99 18.27
C PRO A 126 -18.24 -35.60 19.65
N VAL A 127 -17.39 -34.97 20.46
CA VAL A 127 -17.78 -34.30 21.70
C VAL A 127 -18.71 -33.14 21.33
N THR A 128 -19.99 -33.29 21.63
CA THR A 128 -20.99 -32.21 21.55
C THR A 128 -20.76 -31.25 22.70
N PHE A 129 -20.24 -30.06 22.39
CA PHE A 129 -20.31 -28.92 23.31
C PHE A 129 -21.73 -28.35 23.27
N PRO A 130 -22.38 -28.09 24.42
CA PRO A 130 -23.67 -27.42 24.43
C PRO A 130 -23.50 -25.98 23.93
N SER A 131 -24.18 -25.64 22.83
CA SER A 131 -24.33 -24.27 22.36
C SER A 131 -25.06 -23.44 23.41
N ILE A 132 -24.31 -22.70 24.23
CA ILE A 132 -24.85 -21.59 25.00
C ILE A 132 -25.04 -20.44 24.00
N LEU A 133 -26.27 -20.32 23.48
CA LEU A 133 -26.71 -19.16 22.73
C LEU A 133 -26.62 -17.92 23.66
N PRO A 134 -25.95 -16.83 23.23
CA PRO A 134 -26.10 -15.56 23.94
C PRO A 134 -27.54 -15.05 23.78
N PRO A 135 -28.14 -14.45 24.83
CA PRO A 135 -29.47 -13.89 24.74
C PRO A 135 -29.52 -12.77 23.70
N SER A 136 -30.52 -12.82 22.82
CA SER A 136 -30.79 -11.76 21.85
C SER A 136 -31.03 -10.42 22.55
N PRO A 137 -30.39 -9.31 22.11
CA PRO A 137 -30.74 -8.00 22.61
C PRO A 137 -32.12 -7.61 22.05
N THR A 138 -33.12 -7.63 22.93
CA THR A 138 -34.44 -7.06 22.66
C THR A 138 -34.34 -5.58 22.99
N SER A 139 -34.03 -4.74 22.01
CA SER A 139 -34.16 -3.28 22.15
C SER A 139 -35.23 -2.79 21.18
N SER A 140 -36.47 -2.76 21.65
CA SER A 140 -37.50 -1.90 21.09
C SER A 140 -37.16 -0.44 21.39
N PRO A 141 -37.36 0.50 20.46
CA PRO A 141 -37.22 1.92 20.75
C PRO A 141 -38.34 2.37 21.69
N GLU A 142 -37.95 2.74 22.89
CA GLU A 142 -38.82 3.36 23.90
C GLU A 142 -39.23 4.75 23.38
N TRP A 143 -40.54 4.93 23.18
CA TRP A 143 -41.13 6.21 22.85
C TRP A 143 -40.87 7.22 23.99
N PRO A 144 -40.60 8.50 23.69
CA PRO A 144 -40.43 9.49 24.74
C PRO A 144 -41.75 9.65 25.55
N PRO A 145 -41.65 9.85 26.86
CA PRO A 145 -42.82 10.02 27.71
C PRO A 145 -43.62 11.27 27.30
N PRO A 146 -44.97 11.20 27.33
CA PRO A 146 -45.82 12.35 27.05
C PRO A 146 -45.69 13.35 28.20
N GLY A 147 -45.06 14.51 27.95
CA GLY A 147 -44.98 15.56 28.97
C GLY A 147 -43.93 16.65 28.79
N ALA A 148 -43.10 16.64 27.74
CA ALA A 148 -42.15 17.72 27.50
C ALA A 148 -42.91 19.01 27.07
N PRO A 149 -42.72 20.15 27.77
CA PRO A 149 -43.33 21.41 27.39
C PRO A 149 -42.79 21.89 26.04
N ALA A 150 -43.68 22.46 25.22
CA ALA A 150 -43.33 23.01 23.91
C ALA A 150 -42.21 24.06 24.04
N PRO A 151 -41.25 24.11 23.08
CA PRO A 151 -40.22 25.13 23.09
C PRO A 151 -40.83 26.54 22.98
N PRO A 152 -40.26 27.53 23.68
CA PRO A 152 -40.76 28.90 23.64
C PRO A 152 -40.64 29.50 22.22
N PRO A 153 -41.55 30.41 21.85
CA PRO A 153 -41.49 31.09 20.55
C PRO A 153 -40.20 31.90 20.41
N PRO A 154 -39.67 32.05 19.18
CA PRO A 154 -38.48 32.85 18.92
C PRO A 154 -38.71 34.32 19.29
N TRP A 155 -37.71 34.93 19.93
CA TRP A 155 -37.71 36.35 20.29
C TRP A 155 -37.76 37.23 19.03
N PRO A 156 -38.46 38.38 19.08
CA PRO A 156 -38.49 39.34 17.98
C PRO A 156 -37.09 39.91 17.72
N VAL A 157 -36.64 39.79 16.47
CA VAL A 157 -35.38 40.33 15.97
C VAL A 157 -35.42 41.86 16.07
N SER A 158 -34.48 42.44 16.84
CA SER A 158 -34.30 43.90 16.91
C SER A 158 -33.92 44.45 15.53
N PRO A 159 -34.50 45.58 15.09
CA PRO A 159 -34.12 46.21 13.83
C PRO A 159 -32.68 46.75 13.91
N SER A 160 -31.87 46.40 12.90
CA SER A 160 -30.51 46.90 12.76
C SER A 160 -30.47 48.42 12.63
N PRO A 161 -29.50 49.11 13.26
CA PRO A 161 -29.33 50.55 13.11
C PRO A 161 -29.01 50.91 11.65
N VAL A 162 -29.71 51.91 11.14
CA VAL A 162 -29.53 52.49 9.81
C VAL A 162 -28.14 53.13 9.75
N SER A 163 -27.29 52.62 8.86
CA SER A 163 -25.95 53.16 8.63
C SER A 163 -26.04 54.58 8.02
N PRO A 164 -25.31 55.57 8.54
CA PRO A 164 -25.34 56.93 8.00
C PRO A 164 -24.77 56.99 6.58
N SER A 165 -25.39 57.80 5.73
CA SER A 165 -24.96 58.02 4.35
C SER A 165 -23.48 58.44 4.27
N PRO A 166 -22.70 57.84 3.35
CA PRO A 166 -21.32 58.22 3.14
C PRO A 166 -21.24 59.67 2.64
N SER A 167 -20.38 60.46 3.29
CA SER A 167 -20.05 61.81 2.83
C SER A 167 -19.34 61.76 1.47
N PRO A 168 -19.50 62.79 0.62
CA PRO A 168 -18.86 62.85 -0.68
C PRO A 168 -17.33 62.80 -0.54
N LEU A 169 -16.74 61.79 -1.19
CA LEU A 169 -15.30 61.54 -1.21
C LEU A 169 -14.55 62.74 -1.82
N ALA A 170 -13.52 63.20 -1.10
CA ALA A 170 -12.58 64.20 -1.60
C ALA A 170 -11.84 63.67 -2.84
N PRO A 171 -11.44 64.56 -3.77
CA PRO A 171 -10.72 64.17 -4.98
C PRO A 171 -9.43 63.44 -4.64
N LEU A 172 -9.31 62.20 -5.15
CA LEU A 172 -8.16 61.32 -5.00
C LEU A 172 -6.90 62.00 -5.56
N VAL A 173 -5.95 62.28 -4.68
CA VAL A 173 -4.58 62.66 -5.07
C VAL A 173 -3.94 61.44 -5.75
N PRO A 174 -3.25 61.60 -6.90
CA PRO A 174 -2.54 60.50 -7.54
C PRO A 174 -1.49 59.93 -6.59
N LEU A 175 -1.76 58.77 -6.01
CA LEU A 175 -0.81 58.03 -5.18
C LEU A 175 0.33 57.56 -6.08
N LEU A 176 1.55 57.98 -5.76
CA LEU A 176 2.76 57.43 -6.35
C LEU A 176 2.75 55.89 -6.18
N PRO A 177 3.24 55.13 -7.17
CA PRO A 177 3.33 53.68 -7.04
C PRO A 177 4.14 53.35 -5.79
N PRO A 178 3.62 52.46 -4.91
CA PRO A 178 4.34 52.09 -3.70
C PRO A 178 5.72 51.53 -4.09
N PRO A 179 6.78 51.88 -3.33
CA PRO A 179 8.10 51.33 -3.57
C PRO A 179 8.02 49.81 -3.60
N SER A 180 8.68 49.20 -4.58
CA SER A 180 8.76 47.75 -4.75
C SER A 180 9.20 47.14 -3.41
N LEU A 181 8.32 46.34 -2.79
CA LEU A 181 8.69 45.63 -1.58
C LEU A 181 9.92 44.75 -1.89
N PRO A 182 10.91 44.69 -0.99
CA PRO A 182 12.03 43.78 -1.16
C PRO A 182 11.48 42.35 -1.33
N PRO A 183 12.12 41.52 -2.17
CA PRO A 183 11.70 40.13 -2.34
C PRO A 183 11.61 39.49 -0.96
N LEU A 184 10.41 38.98 -0.63
CA LEU A 184 10.16 38.23 0.60
C LEU A 184 11.22 37.12 0.67
N SER A 185 11.95 37.05 1.79
CA SER A 185 12.86 35.94 2.01
C SER A 185 12.08 34.64 1.84
N PRO A 186 12.62 33.64 1.13
CA PRO A 186 11.96 32.35 0.99
C PRO A 186 11.61 31.83 2.39
N PRO A 187 10.41 31.28 2.59
CA PRO A 187 9.99 30.77 3.89
C PRO A 187 11.05 29.78 4.39
N LEU A 188 11.50 29.98 5.63
CA LEU A 188 12.43 29.06 6.29
C LEU A 188 11.86 27.65 6.20
N GLN A 189 12.58 26.75 5.52
CA GLN A 189 12.19 25.36 5.48
C GLN A 189 12.17 24.81 6.91
N PRO A 190 11.14 24.04 7.30
CA PRO A 190 11.12 23.42 8.61
C PRO A 190 12.36 22.52 8.75
N PRO A 191 12.98 22.46 9.94
CA PRO A 191 14.12 21.58 10.15
C PRO A 191 13.71 20.14 9.82
N PRO A 192 14.61 19.33 9.24
CA PRO A 192 14.31 17.94 8.96
C PRO A 192 13.91 17.20 10.25
N PRO A 193 13.03 16.19 10.17
CA PRO A 193 12.72 15.38 11.33
C PRO A 193 13.98 14.84 12.00
N PRO A 194 14.07 14.87 13.35
CA PRO A 194 15.30 14.56 14.06
C PRO A 194 15.80 13.15 13.75
N TYR A 195 14.90 12.22 13.41
CA TYR A 195 15.22 10.84 13.14
C TYR A 195 16.05 10.59 11.88
N LEU A 196 16.06 11.52 10.91
CA LEU A 196 16.92 11.43 9.74
C LEU A 196 18.39 11.68 10.06
N THR A 197 18.67 12.26 11.22
CA THR A 197 20.04 12.59 11.68
C THR A 197 20.54 11.64 12.78
N TRP A 198 19.71 10.69 13.21
CA TRP A 198 20.13 9.74 14.23
C TRP A 198 21.21 8.81 13.69
N LYS A 199 22.18 8.52 14.56
CA LYS A 199 23.24 7.56 14.29
C LYS A 199 22.94 6.23 14.98
N GLY A 200 23.35 5.15 14.33
CA GLY A 200 23.28 3.80 14.88
C GLY A 200 21.95 3.11 14.64
N LYS A 201 21.82 1.97 15.31
CA LYS A 201 20.73 0.99 15.16
C LYS A 201 19.41 1.53 15.69
N LEU A 202 18.32 1.13 15.05
CA LEU A 202 16.96 1.43 15.45
C LEU A 202 16.70 0.91 16.87
N SER A 203 15.94 1.68 17.64
CA SER A 203 15.60 1.40 19.04
C SER A 203 14.15 1.78 19.32
N SER A 204 13.61 1.27 20.44
CA SER A 204 12.25 1.60 20.89
C SER A 204 12.00 3.12 20.92
N ARG A 205 12.93 3.88 21.50
CA ARG A 205 12.81 5.35 21.59
C ARG A 205 12.71 6.01 20.22
N GLN A 206 13.43 5.47 19.25
CA GLN A 206 13.43 6.00 17.89
C GLN A 206 12.11 5.70 17.19
N CYS A 207 11.61 4.46 17.30
CA CYS A 207 10.27 4.10 16.84
C CYS A 207 9.18 4.98 17.46
N ASP A 208 9.26 5.21 18.78
CA ASP A 208 8.31 6.04 19.51
C ASP A 208 8.24 7.47 18.97
N ALA A 209 9.40 8.05 18.62
CA ALA A 209 9.47 9.39 18.07
C ALA A 209 9.09 9.44 16.58
N MET A 210 9.35 8.39 15.80
CA MET A 210 8.92 8.32 14.39
C MET A 210 7.39 8.19 14.27
N ILE A 211 6.74 7.36 15.10
CA ILE A 211 5.27 7.20 15.12
C ILE A 211 4.55 8.45 15.62
N ARG A 212 5.17 9.19 16.54
CA ARG A 212 4.56 10.40 17.15
C ARG A 212 4.82 11.68 16.36
N ASP A 213 5.61 11.66 15.30
CA ASP A 213 5.86 12.82 14.46
C ASP A 213 4.70 13.00 13.45
N PRO A 214 3.78 13.97 13.64
CA PRO A 214 2.65 14.17 12.73
C PRO A 214 3.07 14.60 11.32
N ALA A 215 4.28 15.17 11.16
CA ALA A 215 4.84 15.56 9.88
C ALA A 215 5.73 14.47 9.26
N GLY A 216 5.98 13.39 10.01
CA GLY A 216 6.91 12.34 9.65
C GLY A 216 6.39 11.44 8.53
N LEU A 217 7.32 10.73 7.88
CA LEU A 217 6.99 9.82 6.77
C LEU A 217 6.04 8.70 7.21
N MET A 218 6.21 8.14 8.42
CA MET A 218 5.31 7.10 8.94
C MET A 218 3.85 7.55 8.94
N MET A 219 3.57 8.81 9.26
CA MET A 219 2.21 9.36 9.27
C MET A 219 1.65 9.60 7.86
N LYS A 220 2.53 9.74 6.88
CA LYS A 220 2.20 9.93 5.47
C LYS A 220 2.01 8.61 4.72
N MET A 221 2.51 7.47 5.19
CA MET A 221 2.45 6.19 4.45
C MET A 221 1.04 5.56 4.34
N TRP A 222 -0.01 6.19 4.86
CA TRP A 222 -1.33 5.57 5.00
C TRP A 222 -2.36 5.99 3.93
N ALA A 223 -1.92 6.26 2.71
CA ALA A 223 -2.83 6.57 1.61
C ALA A 223 -3.62 5.32 1.17
N SER A 224 -4.81 5.53 0.64
CA SER A 224 -5.64 4.45 0.08
C SER A 224 -4.98 3.72 -1.10
N THR A 225 -4.20 4.42 -1.91
CA THR A 225 -3.40 3.85 -2.99
C THR A 225 -2.07 3.31 -2.46
N ALA A 226 -1.65 2.15 -2.99
CA ALA A 226 -0.37 1.52 -2.68
C ALA A 226 0.80 2.50 -2.91
N TRP A 227 1.83 2.42 -2.07
CA TRP A 227 3.11 3.14 -2.22
C TRP A 227 3.06 4.68 -2.18
N LEU A 228 1.87 5.27 -2.22
CA LEU A 228 1.67 6.72 -2.22
C LEU A 228 1.59 7.28 -0.81
N GLN A 229 2.10 8.49 -0.64
CA GLN A 229 1.92 9.27 0.58
C GLN A 229 0.51 9.88 0.64
N ARG A 230 0.01 10.05 1.87
CA ARG A 230 -1.21 10.77 2.22
C ARG A 230 -1.05 12.23 1.83
N SER A 231 -2.10 12.75 1.22
CA SER A 231 -2.23 14.15 0.89
C SER A 231 -3.66 14.61 1.19
N PRO A 232 -3.90 15.92 1.38
CA PRO A 232 -5.23 16.43 1.73
C PRO A 232 -6.35 16.08 0.74
N ASP A 233 -6.00 15.80 -0.51
CA ASP A 233 -6.89 15.42 -1.62
C ASP A 233 -7.11 13.90 -1.75
N ARG A 234 -6.38 13.07 -0.98
CA ARG A 234 -6.46 11.61 -1.04
C ARG A 234 -7.13 11.06 0.21
N ALA A 235 -7.92 10.01 0.02
CA ALA A 235 -8.50 9.28 1.14
C ALA A 235 -7.43 8.44 1.85
N ASP A 236 -7.48 8.43 3.17
CA ASP A 236 -6.72 7.48 4.00
C ASP A 236 -7.16 6.04 3.71
N CYS A 237 -6.25 5.07 3.83
CA CYS A 237 -6.58 3.67 3.50
C CYS A 237 -7.65 3.05 4.41
N TRP A 238 -7.81 3.54 5.65
CA TRP A 238 -8.84 3.06 6.57
C TRP A 238 -10.22 3.63 6.28
N ASN A 239 -10.33 4.70 5.47
CA ASN A 239 -11.61 5.27 5.04
C ASN A 239 -12.17 4.58 3.79
N ARG A 240 -11.49 3.56 3.25
CA ARG A 240 -11.92 2.79 2.07
C ARG A 240 -12.17 1.33 2.43
N ASN A 241 -13.22 0.76 1.87
CA ASN A 241 -13.56 -0.63 2.11
C ASN A 241 -12.49 -1.57 1.55
N ARG A 242 -12.21 -2.65 2.27
CA ARG A 242 -11.22 -3.67 1.91
C ARG A 242 -11.43 -4.27 0.53
N TYR A 243 -12.67 -4.61 0.20
CA TYR A 243 -13.04 -5.38 -0.99
C TYR A 243 -13.55 -4.50 -2.13
N ASP A 244 -13.78 -3.22 -1.85
CA ASP A 244 -14.23 -2.21 -2.81
C ASP A 244 -13.62 -0.86 -2.42
N MET A 245 -12.46 -0.53 -3.02
CA MET A 245 -11.75 0.71 -2.73
C MET A 245 -12.53 1.98 -3.10
N MET A 246 -13.61 1.87 -3.89
CA MET A 246 -14.48 3.00 -4.21
C MET A 246 -15.49 3.27 -3.10
N LYS A 247 -15.82 2.25 -2.30
CA LYS A 247 -16.77 2.36 -1.20
C LYS A 247 -16.10 2.94 0.04
N GLU A 248 -16.68 4.00 0.57
CA GLU A 248 -16.26 4.59 1.84
C GLU A 248 -16.65 3.71 3.03
N GLN A 249 -15.83 3.77 4.08
CA GLN A 249 -16.15 3.20 5.38
C GLN A 249 -15.71 4.17 6.49
N ASP A 250 -16.29 4.02 7.68
CA ASP A 250 -15.84 4.76 8.84
C ASP A 250 -14.47 4.26 9.31
N GLY A 251 -13.55 5.19 9.58
CA GLY A 251 -12.21 4.86 10.05
C GLY A 251 -12.22 4.15 11.40
N SER A 252 -13.13 4.51 12.32
CA SER A 252 -13.24 3.83 13.62
C SER A 252 -13.70 2.38 13.44
N ALA A 253 -14.65 2.14 12.53
CA ALA A 253 -15.11 0.80 12.17
C ALA A 253 -13.97 -0.06 11.57
N PHE A 254 -13.03 0.53 10.83
CA PHE A 254 -11.82 -0.17 10.40
C PHE A 254 -11.00 -0.66 11.60
N PHE A 255 -10.63 0.24 12.52
CA PHE A 255 -9.79 -0.12 13.67
C PHE A 255 -10.48 -1.13 14.60
N GLU A 256 -11.78 -1.01 14.83
CA GLU A 256 -12.56 -2.01 15.61
C GLU A 256 -12.56 -3.39 14.93
N THR A 257 -12.62 -3.41 13.59
CA THR A 257 -12.55 -4.66 12.80
C THR A 257 -11.17 -5.30 12.93
N VAL A 258 -10.11 -4.48 12.89
CA VAL A 258 -8.71 -4.92 13.00
C VAL A 258 -8.41 -5.47 14.41
N GLU A 259 -8.77 -4.73 15.47
CA GLU A 259 -8.52 -5.16 16.86
C GLU A 259 -9.21 -6.48 17.18
N ARG A 260 -10.44 -6.67 16.69
CA ARG A 260 -11.17 -7.95 16.84
C ARG A 260 -10.59 -9.08 15.99
N GLY A 261 -9.72 -8.78 15.03
CA GLY A 261 -9.17 -9.75 14.09
C GLY A 261 -10.24 -10.35 13.16
N SER A 262 -11.28 -9.60 12.82
CA SER A 262 -12.42 -10.12 12.05
C SER A 262 -12.04 -10.51 10.61
N VAL A 263 -10.93 -9.95 10.11
CA VAL A 263 -10.40 -10.19 8.76
C VAL A 263 -9.23 -11.18 8.74
N CYS A 264 -8.85 -11.77 9.87
CA CYS A 264 -7.62 -12.57 9.94
C CYS A 264 -7.66 -13.85 9.12
N ASN A 265 -8.83 -14.49 9.05
CA ASN A 265 -9.03 -15.72 8.27
C ASN A 265 -9.38 -15.43 6.80
N THR A 266 -8.56 -14.62 6.13
CA THR A 266 -8.64 -14.33 4.70
C THR A 266 -7.43 -14.91 3.98
N ASN A 267 -7.49 -14.99 2.65
CA ASN A 267 -6.30 -15.30 1.86
C ASN A 267 -5.35 -14.08 1.83
N TRP A 268 -4.20 -14.18 2.50
CA TRP A 268 -3.15 -13.15 2.50
C TRP A 268 -2.17 -13.29 1.33
N TYR A 269 -2.46 -14.21 0.41
CA TYR A 269 -1.72 -14.50 -0.81
C TYR A 269 -2.52 -14.17 -2.07
N GLU A 270 -3.67 -13.49 -1.93
CA GLU A 270 -4.59 -13.29 -3.04
C GLU A 270 -3.93 -12.54 -4.21
N GLY A 271 -4.11 -13.07 -5.42
CA GLY A 271 -3.47 -12.57 -6.64
C GLY A 271 -2.11 -13.21 -6.95
N VAL A 272 -1.52 -13.96 -6.02
CA VAL A 272 -0.39 -14.85 -6.36
C VAL A 272 -0.86 -15.89 -7.39
N GLY A 273 0.00 -16.23 -8.35
CA GLY A 273 -0.35 -17.19 -9.41
C GLY A 273 -0.73 -18.58 -8.87
N GLY A 274 -1.72 -19.22 -9.49
CA GLY A 274 -2.13 -20.59 -9.17
C GLY A 274 -3.18 -20.68 -8.05
N GLU A 275 -3.23 -21.83 -7.37
CA GLU A 275 -4.23 -22.07 -6.30
C GLU A 275 -3.99 -21.19 -5.07
N LEU A 276 -2.73 -20.83 -4.82
CA LEU A 276 -2.32 -20.05 -3.65
C LEU A 276 -2.98 -18.66 -3.60
N GLY A 277 -3.20 -18.01 -4.76
CA GLY A 277 -3.82 -16.69 -4.80
C GLY A 277 -5.30 -16.65 -5.13
N MET A 278 -6.02 -17.78 -5.03
CA MET A 278 -7.48 -17.78 -5.23
C MET A 278 -8.22 -16.99 -4.13
N GLU A 279 -9.21 -16.21 -4.56
CA GLU A 279 -10.05 -15.42 -3.65
C GLU A 279 -10.70 -16.29 -2.56
N GLY A 280 -10.59 -15.86 -1.31
CA GLY A 280 -11.26 -16.50 -0.17
C GLY A 280 -10.72 -17.90 0.19
N GLN A 281 -9.65 -18.37 -0.46
CA GLN A 281 -9.03 -19.66 -0.21
C GLN A 281 -7.65 -19.47 0.42
N PRO A 282 -7.56 -19.30 1.76
CA PRO A 282 -6.24 -19.27 2.41
C PRO A 282 -5.52 -20.61 2.20
N PRO A 283 -4.18 -20.62 2.12
CA PRO A 283 -3.44 -21.86 1.95
C PRO A 283 -3.62 -22.79 3.14
N SER A 284 -3.55 -24.09 2.86
CA SER A 284 -3.45 -25.11 3.90
C SER A 284 -1.99 -25.32 4.26
N PHE A 285 -1.67 -25.21 5.55
CA PHE A 285 -0.35 -25.47 6.09
C PHE A 285 -0.26 -26.90 6.63
N THR A 286 0.91 -27.51 6.56
CA THR A 286 1.14 -28.89 7.03
C THR A 286 1.50 -28.94 8.52
N ALA A 287 1.92 -27.82 9.09
CA ALA A 287 2.24 -27.60 10.49
C ALA A 287 1.82 -26.18 10.91
N PRO A 288 1.91 -25.81 12.20
CA PRO A 288 1.67 -24.43 12.63
C PRO A 288 2.50 -23.42 11.83
N ALA A 289 1.81 -22.45 11.23
CA ALA A 289 2.41 -21.45 10.37
C ALA A 289 2.76 -20.17 11.16
N VAL A 290 4.04 -19.92 11.37
CA VAL A 290 4.51 -18.74 12.12
C VAL A 290 4.56 -17.54 11.18
N ALA A 291 4.16 -16.35 11.66
CA ALA A 291 4.26 -15.15 10.84
C ALA A 291 5.72 -14.75 10.64
N LEU A 292 6.10 -14.40 9.40
CA LEU A 292 7.45 -13.99 9.03
C LEU A 292 7.45 -12.55 8.51
N PHE A 293 8.30 -11.72 9.11
CA PHE A 293 8.48 -10.29 8.79
C PHE A 293 9.84 -10.02 8.19
N GLY A 294 9.94 -9.01 7.33
CA GLY A 294 11.20 -8.58 6.72
C GLY A 294 10.97 -7.89 5.38
N SER A 295 12.05 -7.41 4.76
CA SER A 295 12.00 -7.00 3.36
C SER A 295 11.72 -8.21 2.46
N ASP A 296 11.23 -7.97 1.25
CA ASP A 296 10.95 -9.04 0.28
C ASP A 296 12.19 -9.90 0.02
N GLU A 297 13.37 -9.29 -0.06
CA GLU A 297 14.64 -9.98 -0.25
C GLU A 297 15.01 -10.85 0.95
N ALA A 298 14.81 -10.34 2.17
CA ALA A 298 15.09 -11.08 3.40
C ALA A 298 14.12 -12.25 3.57
N ILE A 299 12.82 -12.04 3.33
CA ILE A 299 11.78 -13.09 3.35
C ILE A 299 12.13 -14.19 2.34
N THR A 300 12.47 -13.81 1.11
CA THR A 300 12.88 -14.75 0.05
C THR A 300 14.07 -15.58 0.49
N THR A 301 15.12 -14.93 1.01
CA THR A 301 16.33 -15.60 1.49
C THR A 301 16.02 -16.56 2.63
N TYR A 302 15.19 -16.13 3.59
CA TYR A 302 14.82 -16.93 4.74
C TYR A 302 14.04 -18.18 4.34
N CYS A 303 12.97 -18.03 3.53
CA CYS A 303 12.13 -19.16 3.13
C CYS A 303 12.89 -20.17 2.25
N ASN A 304 13.73 -19.70 1.32
CA ASN A 304 14.55 -20.60 0.50
C ASN A 304 15.56 -21.40 1.34
N ALA A 305 16.12 -20.81 2.39
CA ALA A 305 17.03 -21.49 3.29
C ALA A 305 16.35 -22.62 4.09
N GLN A 306 15.05 -22.49 4.40
CA GLN A 306 14.29 -23.50 5.14
C GLN A 306 13.92 -24.72 4.29
N GLU A 307 13.63 -24.54 3.00
CA GLU A 307 13.26 -25.65 2.11
C GLU A 307 14.43 -26.58 1.75
N HIS A 308 15.68 -26.19 2.06
CA HIS A 308 16.90 -26.83 1.54
C HIS A 308 16.94 -26.98 0.00
N THR A 309 16.04 -26.29 -0.71
CA THR A 309 16.01 -26.29 -2.16
C THR A 309 16.99 -25.23 -2.65
N ASN A 310 18.13 -25.67 -3.18
CA ASN A 310 19.11 -24.79 -3.85
C ASN A 310 18.60 -24.29 -5.23
N THR A 311 17.28 -24.35 -5.46
CA THR A 311 16.65 -23.74 -6.62
C THR A 311 16.59 -22.27 -6.36
N TRP A 312 17.56 -21.55 -6.94
CA TRP A 312 17.47 -20.11 -7.20
C TRP A 312 16.28 -19.90 -8.13
N TYR A 313 15.06 -19.99 -7.59
CA TYR A 313 13.87 -19.50 -8.26
C TYR A 313 14.22 -18.08 -8.69
N THR A 314 14.13 -17.82 -9.99
CA THR A 314 14.37 -16.49 -10.55
C THR A 314 13.61 -15.52 -9.67
N ALA A 315 14.34 -14.57 -9.07
CA ALA A 315 13.88 -13.70 -7.98
C ALA A 315 12.63 -12.85 -8.29
N GLU A 316 12.05 -13.02 -9.46
CA GLU A 316 10.81 -12.40 -9.89
C GLU A 316 9.60 -13.10 -9.23
N ILE A 317 9.25 -12.57 -8.04
CA ILE A 317 7.86 -12.37 -7.59
C ILE A 317 7.13 -13.61 -7.02
N ASN A 318 7.82 -14.65 -6.51
CA ASN A 318 7.08 -15.70 -5.81
C ASN A 318 7.78 -16.29 -4.57
N HIS A 319 8.12 -15.43 -3.62
CA HIS A 319 8.52 -15.88 -2.27
C HIS A 319 7.38 -16.58 -1.51
N ALA A 320 6.12 -16.45 -1.97
CA ALA A 320 4.97 -17.01 -1.28
C ALA A 320 4.96 -18.54 -1.27
N VAL A 321 5.30 -19.17 -2.40
CA VAL A 321 5.36 -20.64 -2.51
C VAL A 321 6.35 -21.28 -1.53
N PRO A 322 7.66 -20.90 -1.51
CA PRO A 322 8.60 -21.49 -0.57
C PRO A 322 8.23 -21.18 0.89
N CYS A 323 7.70 -19.98 1.20
CA CYS A 323 7.29 -19.68 2.58
C CYS A 323 6.13 -20.58 3.04
N VAL A 324 5.11 -20.80 2.20
CA VAL A 324 4.00 -21.69 2.55
C VAL A 324 4.47 -23.14 2.73
N ALA A 325 5.35 -23.62 1.85
CA ALA A 325 5.96 -24.94 1.97
C ALA A 325 6.71 -25.12 3.31
N SER A 326 7.37 -24.05 3.77
CA SER A 326 8.11 -24.01 5.05
C SER A 326 7.23 -23.73 6.27
N ASN A 327 5.90 -23.73 6.13
CA ASN A 327 4.96 -23.34 7.20
C ASN A 327 5.26 -21.95 7.78
N LEU A 328 5.47 -20.97 6.90
CA LEU A 328 5.63 -19.57 7.24
C LEU A 328 4.50 -18.77 6.60
N ASN A 329 3.88 -17.90 7.39
CA ASN A 329 2.84 -17.00 6.93
C ASN A 329 3.46 -15.64 6.64
N ILE A 330 3.23 -15.09 5.45
CA ILE A 330 3.67 -13.75 5.04
C ILE A 330 2.49 -12.99 4.44
N LEU A 331 2.66 -11.69 4.23
CA LEU A 331 1.77 -10.88 3.41
C LEU A 331 2.26 -10.86 1.96
N SER A 332 1.44 -11.31 1.01
CA SER A 332 1.80 -11.33 -0.41
C SER A 332 0.56 -11.06 -1.28
N LEU A 333 0.15 -9.80 -1.39
CA LEU A 333 -1.09 -9.41 -2.08
C LEU A 333 -0.83 -8.78 -3.45
N PHE A 334 -1.39 -9.38 -4.49
CA PHE A 334 -1.31 -8.92 -5.88
C PHE A 334 -2.70 -8.88 -6.58
N SER A 335 -3.78 -9.01 -5.80
CA SER A 335 -5.15 -9.05 -6.32
C SER A 335 -5.68 -7.66 -6.65
N GLU A 336 -6.46 -7.55 -7.74
CA GLU A 336 -7.22 -6.33 -8.05
C GLU A 336 -8.33 -6.03 -7.02
N ARG A 337 -8.88 -7.08 -6.41
CA ARG A 337 -9.96 -6.99 -5.42
C ARG A 337 -9.45 -6.55 -4.05
N VAL A 338 -8.27 -7.05 -3.66
CA VAL A 338 -7.61 -6.72 -2.39
C VAL A 338 -6.19 -6.28 -2.68
N LYS A 339 -6.06 -5.04 -3.16
CA LYS A 339 -4.75 -4.45 -3.47
C LYS A 339 -3.94 -4.23 -2.20
N TYR A 340 -2.64 -4.42 -2.31
CA TYR A 340 -1.72 -4.03 -1.26
C TYR A 340 -1.85 -2.53 -0.95
N ASN A 341 -1.87 -2.21 0.34
CA ASN A 341 -1.57 -0.88 0.88
C ASN A 341 -1.20 -1.03 2.36
N THR A 342 -0.78 0.06 2.98
CA THR A 342 -0.35 0.07 4.38
C THR A 342 -1.44 -0.38 5.36
N CYS A 343 -2.72 -0.20 5.05
CA CYS A 343 -3.81 -0.73 5.87
C CYS A 343 -3.94 -2.26 5.75
N ARG A 344 -3.73 -2.85 4.58
CA ARG A 344 -3.71 -4.33 4.46
C ARG A 344 -2.52 -4.91 5.22
N ASN A 345 -1.39 -4.23 5.16
CA ASN A 345 -0.21 -4.58 5.94
C ASN A 345 -0.46 -4.50 7.45
N PHE A 346 -1.10 -3.42 7.92
CA PHE A 346 -1.49 -3.26 9.31
C PHE A 346 -2.48 -4.33 9.78
N GLU A 347 -3.51 -4.64 8.99
CA GLU A 347 -4.44 -5.72 9.35
C GLU A 347 -3.73 -7.07 9.49
N TRP A 348 -2.84 -7.41 8.54
CA TRP A 348 -2.06 -8.63 8.60
C TRP A 348 -1.14 -8.65 9.84
N GLN A 349 -0.45 -7.55 10.14
CA GLN A 349 0.35 -7.38 11.35
C GLN A 349 -0.45 -7.61 12.64
N MET A 350 -1.65 -7.02 12.74
CA MET A 350 -2.49 -7.18 13.92
C MET A 350 -3.00 -8.61 14.04
N CYS A 351 -3.34 -9.25 12.92
CA CYS A 351 -3.68 -10.67 12.91
C CYS A 351 -2.52 -11.56 13.36
N ALA A 352 -1.29 -11.22 12.96
CA ALA A 352 -0.08 -11.89 13.42
C ALA A 352 0.13 -11.71 14.93
N ALA A 353 0.02 -10.47 15.42
CA ALA A 353 0.15 -10.11 16.84
C ALA A 353 -0.89 -10.82 17.72
N LEU A 354 -2.10 -11.04 17.20
CA LEU A 354 -3.18 -11.76 17.88
C LEU A 354 -3.03 -13.28 17.77
N GLY A 355 -2.11 -13.80 16.95
CA GLY A 355 -1.95 -15.23 16.71
C GLY A 355 -3.09 -15.84 15.90
N ARG A 356 -3.69 -15.06 14.98
CA ARG A 356 -4.95 -15.40 14.28
C ARG A 356 -4.81 -15.54 12.77
N LEU A 357 -3.60 -15.49 12.21
CA LEU A 357 -3.39 -15.75 10.79
C LEU A 357 -3.75 -17.21 10.43
N PRO A 358 -4.10 -17.51 9.17
CA PRO A 358 -4.33 -18.88 8.73
C PRO A 358 -3.11 -19.77 9.04
N GLY A 359 -3.37 -20.93 9.67
CA GLY A 359 -2.33 -21.87 10.12
C GLY A 359 -1.60 -21.48 11.39
N GLN A 360 -1.74 -20.25 11.89
CA GLN A 360 -1.04 -19.78 13.07
C GLN A 360 -1.73 -20.31 14.35
N THR A 361 -0.93 -20.83 15.29
CA THR A 361 -1.44 -21.39 16.56
C THR A 361 -1.00 -20.59 17.79
N SER A 362 -0.22 -19.53 17.61
CA SER A 362 0.30 -18.67 18.68
C SER A 362 0.66 -17.30 18.13
N ALA A 363 0.76 -16.28 18.98
CA ALA A 363 1.25 -14.94 18.63
C ALA A 363 2.78 -14.88 18.45
N ASP A 364 3.42 -16.00 18.12
CA ASP A 364 4.84 -16.05 17.76
C ASP A 364 5.04 -15.50 16.36
N LEU A 365 6.12 -14.74 16.21
CA LEU A 365 6.55 -14.04 15.02
C LEU A 365 8.05 -14.32 14.82
N ILE A 366 8.50 -14.30 13.57
CA ILE A 366 9.91 -14.38 13.20
C ILE A 366 10.24 -13.17 12.33
N PHE A 367 11.41 -12.58 12.55
CA PHE A 367 11.98 -11.57 11.67
C PHE A 367 13.08 -12.22 10.81
N ALA A 368 12.88 -12.22 9.49
CA ALA A 368 13.86 -12.66 8.51
C ALA A 368 15.14 -11.81 8.57
N HIS A 369 14.98 -10.54 8.92
CA HIS A 369 16.06 -9.60 9.20
C HIS A 369 15.75 -8.93 10.55
N THR A 370 16.64 -8.97 11.53
CA THR A 370 16.35 -8.38 12.85
C THR A 370 16.08 -6.88 12.82
N PRO A 371 15.18 -6.38 13.66
CA PRO A 371 14.96 -4.94 13.85
C PRO A 371 16.22 -4.15 14.24
N ASN A 372 17.19 -4.77 14.91
CA ASN A 372 18.38 -4.09 15.44
C ASN A 372 19.53 -3.93 14.44
N THR A 373 19.33 -4.31 13.17
CA THR A 373 20.24 -4.00 12.07
C THR A 373 19.73 -2.84 11.23
N LEU A 374 18.50 -2.37 11.49
CA LEU A 374 17.94 -1.19 10.86
C LEU A 374 18.68 0.05 11.34
N GLU A 375 19.13 0.88 10.41
CA GLU A 375 19.85 2.12 10.69
C GLU A 375 19.20 3.24 9.87
N ALA A 376 18.38 4.07 10.54
CA ALA A 376 17.54 5.06 9.87
C ALA A 376 18.33 6.21 9.21
N GLY A 377 19.54 6.49 9.72
CA GLY A 377 20.37 7.61 9.28
C GLY A 377 21.15 7.37 7.99
N GLU A 378 21.86 8.42 7.55
CA GLU A 378 22.76 8.36 6.39
C GLU A 378 23.94 7.41 6.67
N GLY A 379 23.97 6.26 5.97
CA GLY A 379 25.00 5.24 6.10
C GLY A 379 24.47 3.83 6.39
N GLY A 380 23.20 3.70 6.80
CA GLY A 380 22.56 2.39 6.96
C GLY A 380 22.40 1.66 5.62
N ALA A 381 22.43 0.32 5.65
CA ALA A 381 22.16 -0.50 4.47
C ALA A 381 20.73 -0.32 3.93
N MET A 382 19.79 0.05 4.80
CA MET A 382 18.40 0.34 4.49
C MET A 382 18.00 1.66 5.15
N PRO A 383 18.40 2.82 4.61
CA PRO A 383 18.14 4.11 5.25
C PRO A 383 16.66 4.49 5.10
N PHE A 384 16.09 5.08 6.16
CA PHE A 384 14.69 5.49 6.19
C PHE A 384 14.45 6.79 5.41
N GLY A 385 13.36 6.85 4.65
CA GLY A 385 12.95 8.02 3.87
C GLY A 385 13.81 8.28 2.64
N ARG A 386 14.52 7.26 2.14
CA ARG A 386 15.37 7.34 0.94
C ARG A 386 14.84 6.51 -0.24
N CYS A 387 13.63 5.94 -0.12
CA CYS A 387 13.02 5.02 -1.08
C CYS A 387 13.94 3.92 -1.61
N GLY A 388 14.66 3.24 -0.72
CA GLY A 388 15.38 2.02 -1.09
C GLY A 388 14.43 0.83 -1.21
N GLY A 389 14.69 -0.06 -2.18
CA GLY A 389 13.94 -1.30 -2.40
C GLY A 389 12.91 -1.24 -3.54
N TYR A 390 12.00 -2.23 -3.57
CA TYR A 390 10.94 -2.31 -4.56
C TYR A 390 9.94 -1.14 -4.43
N ARG A 391 9.46 -0.71 -5.60
CA ARG A 391 8.38 0.26 -5.78
C ARG A 391 7.60 -0.10 -7.03
N GLU A 392 6.32 0.24 -7.07
CA GLU A 392 5.53 0.06 -8.28
C GLU A 392 6.05 0.99 -9.40
N TRP A 393 6.33 0.39 -10.57
CA TRP A 393 6.97 1.09 -11.68
C TRP A 393 6.04 2.15 -12.28
N GLY A 394 6.53 3.39 -12.40
CA GLY A 394 5.89 4.45 -13.18
C GLY A 394 5.14 5.52 -12.37
N GLU A 395 4.82 5.26 -11.10
CA GLU A 395 4.08 6.23 -10.27
C GLU A 395 4.97 7.10 -9.39
N ILE A 396 6.12 6.60 -8.94
CA ILE A 396 7.01 7.31 -8.00
C ILE A 396 8.31 7.69 -8.71
N ARG A 397 8.39 8.94 -9.19
CA ARG A 397 9.59 9.50 -9.86
C ARG A 397 10.65 9.93 -8.85
N ASP A 398 10.22 10.47 -7.73
CA ASP A 398 11.03 10.84 -6.57
C ASP A 398 10.25 10.52 -5.28
N CYS A 399 10.95 10.38 -4.16
CA CYS A 399 10.36 10.09 -2.83
C CYS A 399 9.43 11.18 -2.30
N SER A 400 9.11 12.19 -3.12
CA SER A 400 8.25 13.28 -2.70
C SER A 400 6.82 12.79 -2.46
N ASP A 401 6.35 11.88 -3.31
CA ASP A 401 4.95 11.44 -3.34
C ASP A 401 4.74 9.99 -2.86
N GLY A 402 5.81 9.27 -2.53
CA GLY A 402 5.74 7.85 -2.20
C GLY A 402 6.77 7.34 -1.20
N PHE A 403 6.79 6.03 -0.99
CA PHE A 403 7.70 5.31 -0.10
C PHE A 403 8.10 3.96 -0.73
N ALA A 404 9.06 3.25 -0.14
CA ALA A 404 9.53 1.96 -0.64
C ALA A 404 9.45 0.83 0.39
N THR A 405 9.80 -0.39 -0.01
CA THR A 405 9.75 -1.59 0.87
C THR A 405 10.58 -1.43 2.13
N ASN A 406 11.73 -0.74 2.06
CA ASN A 406 12.53 -0.48 3.25
C ASN A 406 11.76 0.37 4.28
N ASP A 407 11.07 1.43 3.83
CA ASP A 407 10.30 2.31 4.71
C ASP A 407 9.15 1.56 5.40
N ILE A 408 8.50 0.63 4.68
CA ILE A 408 7.47 -0.26 5.23
C ILE A 408 8.05 -1.12 6.35
N PHE A 409 9.26 -1.66 6.19
CA PHE A 409 9.83 -2.52 7.23
C PHE A 409 10.12 -1.75 8.52
N TYR A 410 10.57 -0.49 8.45
CA TYR A 410 10.65 0.38 9.64
C TYR A 410 9.27 0.58 10.27
N LEU A 411 8.25 0.85 9.46
CA LEU A 411 6.88 1.05 9.93
C LEU A 411 6.35 -0.20 10.65
N GLU A 412 6.54 -1.40 10.10
CA GLU A 412 6.15 -2.68 10.70
C GLU A 412 6.78 -2.89 12.07
N VAL A 413 8.11 -2.73 12.17
CA VAL A 413 8.84 -2.86 13.43
C VAL A 413 8.30 -1.88 14.48
N CYS A 414 8.10 -0.63 14.09
CA CYS A 414 7.63 0.40 15.03
C CYS A 414 6.17 0.20 15.43
N ILE A 415 5.31 -0.33 14.55
CA ILE A 415 3.95 -0.71 14.91
C ILE A 415 3.97 -1.79 16.00
N PHE A 416 4.77 -2.84 15.85
CA PHE A 416 4.90 -3.85 16.91
C PHE A 416 5.45 -3.26 18.21
N ASN A 417 6.43 -2.36 18.13
CA ASN A 417 6.94 -1.65 19.30
C ASN A 417 5.80 -0.90 20.05
N GLN A 418 4.86 -0.32 19.30
CA GLN A 418 3.74 0.47 19.84
C GLN A 418 2.60 -0.42 20.36
N VAL A 419 2.26 -1.54 19.69
CA VAL A 419 1.07 -2.35 20.04
C VAL A 419 1.37 -3.52 20.97
N CYS A 420 2.63 -3.87 21.24
CA CYS A 420 3.00 -4.96 22.14
C CYS A 420 3.66 -4.40 23.40
N THR A 421 3.25 -4.84 24.60
CA THR A 421 3.82 -4.34 25.87
C THR A 421 5.30 -4.67 26.03
N ASN A 422 5.78 -5.71 25.33
CA ASN A 422 7.17 -6.13 25.26
C ASN A 422 7.86 -5.69 23.96
N GLY A 423 7.36 -4.64 23.30
CA GLY A 423 7.88 -4.12 22.03
C GLY A 423 9.37 -3.78 22.04
N ALA A 424 9.90 -3.33 23.18
CA ALA A 424 11.32 -3.03 23.32
C ALA A 424 12.25 -4.25 23.13
N GLU A 425 11.76 -5.48 23.37
CA GLU A 425 12.54 -6.71 23.17
C GLU A 425 12.89 -6.96 21.70
N LEU A 426 12.15 -6.35 20.75
CA LEU A 426 12.41 -6.47 19.31
C LEU A 426 13.84 -6.11 18.93
N PHE A 427 14.43 -5.15 19.64
CA PHE A 427 15.76 -4.61 19.34
C PHE A 427 16.90 -5.44 19.95
N ASP A 428 16.57 -6.46 20.74
CA ASP A 428 17.53 -7.42 21.30
C ASP A 428 17.49 -8.78 20.59
N LEU A 429 16.62 -8.92 19.57
CA LEU A 429 16.48 -10.16 18.80
C LEU A 429 17.71 -10.49 17.95
N LYS A 430 17.85 -11.78 17.66
CA LYS A 430 18.80 -12.33 16.68
C LYS A 430 18.05 -12.77 15.42
N ASP A 431 18.73 -12.87 14.28
CA ASP A 431 18.11 -13.29 13.03
C ASP A 431 17.44 -14.66 13.18
N GLY A 432 16.20 -14.77 12.68
CA GLY A 432 15.39 -15.98 12.81
C GLY A 432 14.88 -16.29 14.22
N ALA A 433 15.17 -15.44 15.22
CA ALA A 433 14.64 -15.65 16.57
C ALA A 433 13.11 -15.50 16.58
N ARG A 434 12.46 -16.39 17.33
CA ARG A 434 11.03 -16.25 17.63
C ARG A 434 10.81 -15.19 18.69
N TRP A 435 9.83 -14.34 18.45
CA TRP A 435 9.38 -13.35 19.41
C TRP A 435 7.85 -13.40 19.51
N ARG A 436 7.32 -13.27 20.72
CA ARG A 436 5.87 -13.28 20.96
C ARG A 436 5.39 -11.89 21.31
N CYS A 437 4.42 -11.38 20.56
CA CYS A 437 3.78 -10.11 20.90
C CYS A 437 2.86 -10.30 22.12
N ASN A 438 3.13 -9.57 23.20
CA ASN A 438 2.17 -9.37 24.28
C ASN A 438 1.26 -8.20 23.91
N PHE A 439 0.24 -8.49 23.10
CA PHE A 439 -0.65 -7.47 22.53
C PHE A 439 -1.26 -6.55 23.61
N SER A 440 -1.21 -5.25 23.37
CA SER A 440 -1.70 -4.19 24.23
C SER A 440 -2.84 -3.45 23.55
N SER A 441 -4.08 -3.69 24.00
CA SER A 441 -5.25 -2.93 23.52
C SER A 441 -5.08 -1.42 23.77
N GLN A 442 -4.46 -1.03 24.89
CA GLN A 442 -4.10 0.37 25.13
C GLN A 442 -3.11 0.92 24.09
N GLY A 443 -2.06 0.15 23.77
CA GLY A 443 -1.06 0.52 22.76
C GLY A 443 -1.67 0.65 21.36
N PHE A 444 -2.61 -0.25 21.02
CA PHE A 444 -3.41 -0.20 19.81
C PHE A 444 -4.30 1.04 19.73
N HIS A 445 -5.07 1.34 20.77
CA HIS A 445 -5.95 2.53 20.78
C HIS A 445 -5.17 3.84 20.73
N GLU A 446 -3.98 3.89 21.33
CA GLU A 446 -3.09 5.04 21.20
C GLU A 446 -2.59 5.19 19.75
N LEU A 447 -2.19 4.10 19.10
CA LEU A 447 -1.82 4.12 17.68
C LEU A 447 -2.99 4.58 16.80
N GLN A 448 -4.19 4.04 17.02
CA GLN A 448 -5.41 4.48 16.34
C GLN A 448 -5.61 5.99 16.50
N ARG A 449 -5.51 6.51 17.73
CA ARG A 449 -5.67 7.94 18.01
C ARG A 449 -4.64 8.78 17.25
N LEU A 450 -3.38 8.33 17.20
CA LEU A 450 -2.32 9.00 16.45
C LEU A 450 -2.61 9.01 14.94
N LEU A 451 -2.96 7.85 14.36
CA LEU A 451 -3.25 7.71 12.92
C LEU A 451 -4.48 8.50 12.47
N MET A 452 -5.52 8.54 13.30
CA MET A 452 -6.76 9.27 13.05
C MET A 452 -6.64 10.77 13.33
N ALA A 453 -5.59 11.23 14.03
CA ALA A 453 -5.31 12.64 14.15
C ALA A 453 -5.01 13.18 12.75
N ARG A 454 -5.83 14.13 12.28
CA ARG A 454 -5.51 14.83 11.04
C ARG A 454 -4.17 15.51 11.24
N PRO A 455 -3.20 15.34 10.33
CA PRO A 455 -2.03 16.20 10.37
C PRO A 455 -2.58 17.62 10.33
N GLU A 456 -2.23 18.42 11.32
CA GLU A 456 -2.26 19.86 11.16
C GLU A 456 -1.18 20.16 10.13
N PHE A 457 -1.44 19.81 8.86
CA PHE A 457 -0.76 20.42 7.74
C PHE A 457 -0.92 21.88 8.05
N GLY A 458 0.20 22.53 8.34
CA GLY A 458 0.26 23.96 8.49
C GLY A 458 -0.28 24.54 7.19
N THR A 459 -1.60 24.65 7.09
CA THR A 459 -2.22 25.78 6.45
C THR A 459 -1.42 26.92 7.06
N GLY A 460 -0.84 27.76 6.23
CA GLY A 460 -0.22 28.99 6.70
C GLY A 460 -1.24 29.91 7.38
N GLY A 461 -2.26 29.40 8.09
CA GLY A 461 -3.25 30.10 8.89
C GLY A 461 -2.64 30.81 10.11
N ALA A 462 -1.44 30.43 10.55
CA ALA A 462 -0.68 31.31 11.46
C ALA A 462 -0.18 32.58 10.75
N LEU A 463 -0.04 32.58 9.41
CA LEU A 463 0.25 33.77 8.61
C LEU A 463 -1.01 34.41 7.99
N MET A 464 -2.04 33.63 7.64
CA MET A 464 -3.29 34.16 7.08
C MET A 464 -4.25 34.67 8.14
N ASN A 465 -4.16 34.29 9.41
CA ASN A 465 -4.88 35.00 10.48
C ASN A 465 -4.19 36.31 10.90
N ALA A 466 -2.99 36.61 10.38
CA ALA A 466 -2.32 37.89 10.58
C ALA A 466 -2.48 38.85 9.39
N VAL A 467 -2.93 38.37 8.23
CA VAL A 467 -3.14 39.18 7.01
C VAL A 467 -4.33 38.67 6.18
N ALA A 468 -5.40 38.18 6.83
CA ALA A 468 -6.68 38.08 6.15
C ALA A 468 -7.31 39.49 6.22
N PRO A 469 -7.51 40.16 5.07
CA PRO A 469 -8.44 41.26 5.01
C PRO A 469 -9.75 40.74 5.59
N SER A 470 -10.40 41.52 6.45
CA SER A 470 -11.71 41.12 7.01
C SER A 470 -12.63 40.63 5.87
N CYS A 471 -13.60 39.75 6.12
CA CYS A 471 -14.57 39.34 5.07
C CYS A 471 -15.20 40.55 4.33
N ALA A 472 -15.21 41.74 4.93
CA ALA A 472 -15.62 42.99 4.31
C ALA A 472 -14.69 43.45 3.15
N GLU A 473 -13.37 43.20 3.21
CA GLU A 473 -12.43 43.57 2.15
C GLU A 473 -12.49 42.59 0.96
N PHE A 474 -12.63 41.28 1.21
CA PHE A 474 -12.76 40.30 0.12
C PHE A 474 -14.05 40.49 -0.70
N CYS A 475 -15.14 40.94 -0.06
CA CYS A 475 -16.38 41.27 -0.75
C CYS A 475 -16.34 42.62 -1.51
N ASN A 476 -15.44 43.55 -1.14
CA ASN A 476 -15.35 44.86 -1.79
C ASN A 476 -14.45 44.86 -3.04
N GLU A 477 -13.54 43.89 -3.18
CA GLU A 477 -12.60 43.84 -4.30
C GLU A 477 -13.20 43.26 -5.60
N TRP A 478 -14.32 42.53 -5.49
CA TRP A 478 -15.13 42.12 -6.65
C TRP A 478 -16.32 43.06 -6.79
N THR A 479 -16.12 44.18 -7.49
CA THR A 479 -17.22 45.02 -7.96
C THR A 479 -18.17 44.19 -8.82
N CYS A 480 -19.29 43.88 -8.21
CA CYS A 480 -20.38 43.09 -8.74
C CYS A 480 -21.22 43.96 -9.69
N THR A 481 -20.89 43.98 -10.98
CA THR A 481 -21.65 44.72 -12.01
C THR A 481 -22.53 43.82 -12.89
N GLN A 482 -22.56 42.52 -12.63
CA GLN A 482 -23.39 41.57 -13.37
C GLN A 482 -24.65 41.18 -12.55
N PRO A 483 -25.85 41.18 -13.13
CA PRO A 483 -27.11 40.91 -12.43
C PRO A 483 -27.30 39.47 -11.91
N GLU A 484 -26.30 38.59 -12.06
CA GLU A 484 -26.39 37.15 -11.76
C GLU A 484 -25.50 36.70 -10.59
N CYS A 485 -24.82 37.62 -9.91
CA CYS A 485 -24.01 37.26 -8.73
C CYS A 485 -24.89 37.06 -7.49
N LEU A 486 -25.06 35.80 -7.10
CA LEU A 486 -25.59 35.42 -5.79
C LEU A 486 -24.54 35.72 -4.73
N GLY A 487 -24.61 36.91 -4.11
CA GLY A 487 -23.80 37.26 -2.93
C GLY A 487 -23.97 36.22 -1.81
N CYS A 488 -22.98 36.15 -0.90
CA CYS A 488 -22.72 35.20 0.21
C CYS A 488 -23.92 34.70 1.04
N THR A 489 -24.92 34.13 0.40
CA THR A 489 -26.17 33.62 1.00
C THR A 489 -26.36 32.14 0.70
N HIS A 490 -25.33 31.48 0.14
CA HIS A 490 -25.42 30.06 -0.16
C HIS A 490 -25.42 29.23 1.14
N PRO A 491 -26.47 28.43 1.41
CA PRO A 491 -26.69 27.78 2.71
C PRO A 491 -25.66 26.69 3.06
N VAL A 492 -24.75 26.36 2.15
CA VAL A 492 -23.68 25.37 2.39
C VAL A 492 -22.65 25.88 3.41
N PHE A 493 -22.48 27.20 3.56
CA PHE A 493 -21.51 27.78 4.51
C PHE A 493 -22.08 28.00 5.92
N ALA A 494 -23.39 27.87 6.13
CA ALA A 494 -24.03 28.11 7.43
C ALA A 494 -23.99 26.91 8.40
N SER A 495 -23.52 25.74 7.96
CA SER A 495 -23.56 24.50 8.78
C SER A 495 -22.26 24.17 9.51
N ARG A 496 -21.19 24.94 9.31
CA ARG A 496 -19.98 24.83 10.12
C ARG A 496 -19.95 26.00 11.09
N ASN A 497 -20.02 25.70 12.38
CA ASN A 497 -19.70 26.61 13.49
C ASN A 497 -18.22 27.02 13.43
N VAL A 498 -17.83 27.70 12.36
CA VAL A 498 -16.66 28.57 12.36
C VAL A 498 -17.24 29.92 12.76
N GLY A 499 -17.10 30.26 14.04
CA GLY A 499 -17.42 31.60 14.49
C GLY A 499 -16.66 32.60 13.63
N CYS A 500 -17.37 33.54 13.04
CA CYS A 500 -16.79 34.78 12.56
C CYS A 500 -16.26 35.59 13.74
#